data_AF-A0A7V7SWY9-F1
#
_entry.id   AF-A0A7V7SWY9-F1
#
_cell.length_a   1.000
_cell.length_b   1.000
_cell.length_c   1.000
_cell.angle_alpha   90.00
_cell.angle_beta   90.00
_cell.angle_gamma   90.00
#
_symmetry.space_group_name_H-M   'P 1'
#
loop_
_entity.id
_entity.type
_entity.pdbx_description
1 polymer ?
#
loop_
_entity_poly.entity_id
_entity_poly.type
_entity_poly.pdbx_seq_one_letter_code
_entity_poly.pdbx_strand_id
1 'polypeptide(L)'
;MPGSAALSSATRRWVPTPAMRRYLQARLDTTIPPRTESLARLAGVNRTTVWRWHQRPPFLEWLEHQERAATLGAVSAVHSVLYRKALAGDVRSARLFLRRFDPDWPDGRRGASKEHRGHEDDGKMTLTAAARALVEMGLVVRRPRPGEGEAPPETDAGDCPLCGRCA
;
A
#
# COMPACT_ATOMS: atom_id res chain seq x y z
N MET A 1 44.24 -2.73 44.55
CA MET A 1 42.94 -2.30 43.98
C MET A 1 43.22 -1.44 42.75
N PRO A 2 43.44 -2.01 41.55
CA PRO A 2 43.55 -1.20 40.34
C PRO A 2 42.15 -0.74 39.90
N GLY A 3 42.06 0.55 39.57
CA GLY A 3 40.83 1.26 39.30
C GLY A 3 40.10 0.75 38.05
N SER A 4 38.79 0.61 38.21
CA SER A 4 37.81 0.44 37.13
C SER A 4 37.68 1.77 36.36
N ALA A 5 38.72 2.11 35.59
CA ALA A 5 38.71 3.23 34.69
C ALA A 5 38.43 2.73 33.26
N ALA A 6 37.40 3.33 32.64
CA ALA A 6 37.18 3.40 31.21
C ALA A 6 36.71 2.12 30.48
N LEU A 7 35.48 1.69 30.78
CA LEU A 7 34.61 1.07 29.77
C LEU A 7 33.46 2.02 29.42
N SER A 8 33.80 3.23 29.01
CA SER A 8 32.90 4.08 28.24
C SER A 8 33.65 4.50 26.98
N SER A 9 33.99 3.51 26.17
CA SER A 9 34.19 3.70 24.73
C SER A 9 32.85 4.16 24.18
N ALA A 10 32.58 5.46 24.33
CA ALA A 10 31.47 6.14 23.68
C ALA A 10 31.52 5.74 22.20
N THR A 11 30.63 4.84 21.82
CA THR A 11 30.52 4.33 20.46
C THR A 11 30.22 5.55 19.60
N ARG A 12 31.25 6.12 18.97
CA ARG A 12 31.08 7.30 18.13
C ARG A 12 30.01 6.95 17.11
N ARG A 13 28.86 7.61 17.24
CA ARG A 13 27.74 7.43 16.34
C ARG A 13 28.27 7.70 14.94
N TRP A 14 28.32 6.66 14.11
CA TRP A 14 28.77 6.79 12.74
C TRP A 14 27.79 7.71 11.99
N VAL A 15 28.31 8.67 11.23
CA VAL A 15 27.50 9.65 10.50
C VAL A 15 27.84 9.57 9.01
N PRO A 16 26.85 9.36 8.11
CA PRO A 16 27.11 9.31 6.68
C PRO A 16 27.52 10.70 6.16
N THR A 17 28.51 10.73 5.29
CA THR A 17 28.98 11.97 4.65
C THR A 17 27.93 12.49 3.65
N PRO A 18 27.97 13.78 3.26
CA PRO A 18 27.10 14.31 2.22
C PRO A 18 27.17 13.54 0.89
N ALA A 19 28.36 13.06 0.51
CA ALA A 19 28.55 12.27 -0.71
C ALA A 19 27.87 10.89 -0.61
N MET A 20 27.93 10.24 0.55
CA MET A 20 27.21 8.98 0.81
C MET A 20 25.68 9.17 0.70
N ARG A 21 25.16 10.30 1.16
CA ARG A 21 23.73 10.63 1.04
C ARG A 21 23.31 10.84 -0.42
N ARG A 22 24.12 11.55 -1.22
CA ARG A 22 23.87 11.68 -2.67
C ARG A 22 23.93 10.34 -3.40
N TYR A 23 24.86 9.47 -3.01
CA TYR A 23 24.93 8.11 -3.54
C TYR A 23 23.66 7.31 -3.26
N LEU A 24 23.15 7.36 -2.02
CA LEU A 24 21.87 6.75 -1.66
C LEU A 24 20.72 7.31 -2.49
N GLN A 25 20.62 8.64 -2.63
CA GLN A 25 19.58 9.28 -3.44
C GLN A 25 19.60 8.78 -4.89
N ALA A 26 20.78 8.77 -5.52
CA ALA A 26 20.95 8.26 -6.88
C ALA A 26 20.59 6.78 -7.02
N ARG A 27 20.76 5.99 -5.95
CA ARG A 27 20.48 4.55 -5.93
C ARG A 27 18.99 4.23 -5.71
N LEU A 28 18.26 5.12 -5.03
CA LEU A 28 16.82 5.01 -4.84
C LEU A 28 16.02 5.57 -6.04
N ASP A 29 16.66 6.36 -6.91
CA ASP A 29 16.05 6.88 -8.12
C ASP A 29 16.01 5.81 -9.22
N THR A 30 14.81 5.38 -9.60
CA THR A 30 14.58 4.33 -10.60
C THR A 30 14.85 4.77 -12.03
N THR A 31 15.01 6.08 -12.28
CA THR A 31 15.35 6.62 -13.60
C THR A 31 16.83 6.45 -13.92
N ILE A 32 17.66 6.26 -12.90
CA ILE A 32 19.11 6.14 -13.02
C ILE A 32 19.48 4.66 -13.19
N PRO A 33 20.27 4.30 -14.22
CA PRO A 33 20.75 2.93 -14.38
C PRO A 33 21.54 2.48 -13.14
N PRO A 34 21.33 1.24 -12.64
CA PRO A 34 21.96 0.73 -11.42
C PRO A 34 23.44 0.33 -11.61
N ARG A 35 24.20 1.12 -12.37
CA ARG A 35 25.63 0.91 -12.62
C ARG A 35 26.44 1.75 -11.63
N THR A 36 27.42 1.14 -10.97
CA THR A 36 28.25 1.81 -9.94
C THR A 36 28.90 3.09 -10.44
N GLU A 37 29.31 3.14 -11.71
CA GLU A 37 29.93 4.32 -12.33
C GLU A 37 28.96 5.51 -12.45
N SER A 38 27.71 5.25 -12.82
CA SER A 38 26.66 6.28 -12.89
C SER A 38 26.35 6.84 -11.49
N LEU A 39 26.20 5.94 -10.51
CA LEU A 39 25.92 6.32 -9.12
C LEU A 39 27.08 7.10 -8.48
N ALA A 40 28.32 6.67 -8.71
CA ALA A 40 29.51 7.35 -8.21
C ALA A 40 29.63 8.77 -8.80
N ARG A 41 29.35 8.91 -10.10
CA ARG A 41 29.35 10.21 -10.79
C ARG A 41 28.34 11.19 -10.17
N LEU A 42 27.12 10.74 -9.93
CA LEU A 42 26.06 11.56 -9.30
C LEU A 42 26.37 11.89 -7.84
N ALA A 43 27.04 10.99 -7.13
CA ALA A 43 27.52 11.25 -5.77
C ALA A 43 28.69 12.26 -5.73
N GLY A 44 29.31 12.55 -6.87
CA GLY A 44 30.47 13.44 -7.00
C GLY A 44 31.76 12.79 -6.49
N VAL A 45 31.90 11.47 -6.63
CA VAL A 45 33.08 10.71 -6.16
C VAL A 45 33.55 9.71 -7.21
N ASN A 46 34.80 9.26 -7.08
CA ASN A 46 35.33 8.18 -7.90
C ASN A 46 34.70 6.83 -7.49
N ARG A 47 34.54 5.91 -8.45
CA ARG A 47 34.17 4.51 -8.24
C ARG A 47 35.01 3.83 -7.14
N THR A 48 36.32 4.09 -7.07
CA THR A 48 37.19 3.52 -6.03
C THR A 48 36.79 3.96 -4.62
N THR A 49 36.30 5.20 -4.47
CA THR A 49 35.79 5.71 -3.19
C THR A 49 34.53 4.96 -2.76
N VAL A 50 33.61 4.72 -3.70
CA VAL A 50 32.41 3.91 -3.45
C VAL A 50 32.78 2.48 -3.07
N TRP A 51 33.73 1.87 -3.78
CA TRP A 51 34.24 0.54 -3.42
C TRP A 51 34.79 0.50 -1.99
N ARG A 52 35.59 1.50 -1.58
CA ARG A 52 36.09 1.62 -0.19
C ARG A 52 34.96 1.78 0.82
N TRP A 53 33.88 2.49 0.49
CA TRP A 53 32.71 2.58 1.38
C TRP A 53 32.06 1.21 1.58
N HIS A 54 31.92 0.42 0.52
CA HIS A 54 31.38 -0.94 0.59
C HIS A 54 32.25 -1.93 1.39
N GLN A 55 33.52 -1.60 1.68
CA GLN A 55 34.36 -2.38 2.59
C GLN A 55 34.15 -2.02 4.07
N ARG A 56 33.30 -1.03 4.39
CA ARG A 56 33.08 -0.55 5.76
C ARG A 56 31.73 -1.05 6.28
N PRO A 57 31.69 -1.93 7.31
CA PRO A 57 30.43 -2.45 7.84
C PRO A 57 29.41 -1.37 8.25
N PRO A 58 29.79 -0.27 8.93
CA PRO A 58 28.82 0.77 9.30
C PRO A 58 28.14 1.45 8.12
N PHE A 59 28.82 1.53 6.96
CA PHE A 59 28.22 2.09 5.75
C PHE A 59 27.21 1.12 5.13
N LEU A 60 27.52 -0.18 5.11
CA LEU A 60 26.61 -1.20 4.59
C LEU A 60 25.34 -1.31 5.43
N GLU A 61 25.47 -1.38 6.76
CA GLU A 61 24.34 -1.42 7.69
C GLU A 61 23.44 -0.20 7.53
N TRP A 62 24.06 0.99 7.44
CA TRP A 62 23.32 2.21 7.18
C TRP A 62 22.61 2.18 5.81
N LEU A 63 23.30 1.77 4.74
CA LEU A 63 22.75 1.71 3.40
C LEU A 63 21.54 0.77 3.33
N GLU A 64 21.69 -0.45 3.87
CA GLU A 64 20.62 -1.44 3.93
C GLU A 64 19.41 -0.93 4.71
N HIS A 65 19.64 -0.30 5.87
CA HIS A 65 18.57 0.28 6.67
C HIS A 65 17.77 1.34 5.87
N GLN A 66 18.47 2.21 5.13
CA GLN A 66 17.83 3.24 4.32
C GLN A 66 17.08 2.63 3.12
N GLU A 67 17.65 1.65 2.43
CA GLU A 67 17.00 0.94 1.32
C GLU A 67 15.74 0.20 1.79
N ARG A 68 15.81 -0.44 2.95
CA ARG A 68 14.67 -1.12 3.56
C ARG A 68 13.57 -0.12 3.93
N ALA A 69 13.92 1.01 4.54
CA ALA A 69 12.97 2.05 4.89
C ALA A 69 12.27 2.63 3.65
N ALA A 70 13.03 2.91 2.58
CA ALA A 70 12.48 3.39 1.32
C ALA A 70 11.54 2.35 0.67
N THR A 71 11.95 1.08 0.67
CA THR A 71 11.14 -0.02 0.12
C THR A 71 9.84 -0.20 0.88
N LEU A 72 9.88 -0.18 2.21
CA LEU A 72 8.67 -0.28 3.05
C LEU A 72 7.70 0.89 2.78
N GLY A 73 8.23 2.11 2.63
CA GLY A 73 7.45 3.28 2.24
C GLY A 73 6.78 3.11 0.87
N ALA A 74 7.54 2.64 -0.13
CA ALA A 74 7.02 2.40 -1.48
C ALA A 74 5.95 1.30 -1.51
N VAL A 75 6.16 0.18 -0.81
CA VAL A 75 5.18 -0.90 -0.70
C VAL A 75 3.89 -0.40 -0.05
N SER A 76 4.00 0.39 1.02
CA SER A 76 2.84 0.98 1.69
C SER A 76 2.05 1.90 0.75
N ALA A 77 2.73 2.75 -0.02
CA ALA A 77 2.09 3.62 -1.01
C ALA A 77 1.37 2.82 -2.12
N VAL A 78 2.01 1.78 -2.65
CA VAL A 78 1.40 0.88 -3.65
C VAL A 78 0.17 0.21 -3.07
N HIS A 79 0.23 -0.30 -1.84
CA HIS A 79 -0.91 -0.90 -1.16
C HIS A 79 -2.07 0.07 -0.99
N SER A 80 -1.82 1.31 -0.57
CA SER A 80 -2.88 2.31 -0.45
C SER A 80 -3.55 2.62 -1.79
N VAL A 81 -2.80 2.60 -2.90
CA VAL A 81 -3.37 2.74 -4.24
C VAL A 81 -4.23 1.54 -4.62
N LEU A 82 -3.74 0.32 -4.39
CA LEU A 82 -4.49 -0.91 -4.66
C LEU A 82 -5.79 -0.98 -3.84
N TYR A 83 -5.72 -0.62 -2.56
CA TYR A 83 -6.88 -0.55 -1.67
C TYR A 83 -7.93 0.43 -2.19
N ARG A 84 -7.54 1.67 -2.54
CA ARG A 84 -8.48 2.67 -3.08
C ARG A 84 -9.14 2.21 -4.39
N LYS A 85 -8.37 1.57 -5.28
CA LYS A 85 -8.92 1.01 -6.53
C LYS A 85 -9.87 -0.15 -6.26
N ALA A 86 -9.55 -1.02 -5.29
CA ALA A 86 -10.42 -2.11 -4.86
C ALA A 86 -11.77 -1.59 -4.34
N LEU A 87 -11.75 -0.53 -3.51
CA LEU A 87 -12.96 0.14 -3.02
C LEU A 87 -13.81 0.74 -4.15
N ALA A 88 -13.17 1.18 -5.22
CA ALA A 88 -13.86 1.68 -6.42
C ALA A 88 -14.40 0.55 -7.32
N GLY A 89 -14.25 -0.72 -6.93
CA GLY A 89 -14.75 -1.88 -7.67
C GLY A 89 -13.76 -2.49 -8.67
N ASP A 90 -12.50 -2.06 -8.71
CA ASP A 90 -11.47 -2.71 -9.54
C ASP A 90 -11.07 -4.07 -8.95
N VAL A 91 -11.64 -5.13 -9.53
CA VAL A 91 -11.43 -6.54 -9.14
C VAL A 91 -9.95 -6.94 -9.23
N ARG A 92 -9.19 -6.42 -10.21
CA ARG A 92 -7.78 -6.76 -10.36
C ARG A 92 -6.97 -6.17 -9.20
N SER A 93 -7.24 -4.92 -8.84
CA SER A 93 -6.59 -4.28 -7.70
C SER A 93 -7.00 -4.92 -6.37
N ALA A 94 -8.27 -5.28 -6.20
CA ALA A 94 -8.76 -6.01 -5.03
C ALA A 94 -8.03 -7.34 -4.85
N ARG A 95 -7.86 -8.10 -5.93
CA ARG A 95 -7.12 -9.37 -5.91
C ARG A 95 -5.64 -9.18 -5.55
N LEU A 96 -4.96 -8.22 -6.16
CA LEU A 96 -3.55 -7.93 -5.84
C LEU A 96 -3.37 -7.51 -4.38
N PHE A 97 -4.34 -6.76 -3.83
CA PHE A 97 -4.33 -6.36 -2.42
C PHE A 97 -4.58 -7.55 -1.47
N LEU A 98 -5.61 -8.36 -1.74
CA LEU A 98 -6.03 -9.47 -0.88
C LEU A 98 -5.05 -10.64 -0.88
N ARG A 99 -4.34 -10.88 -1.99
CA ARG A 99 -3.36 -11.98 -2.11
C ARG A 99 -2.25 -11.94 -1.05
N ARG A 100 -2.00 -10.77 -0.46
CA ARG A 100 -1.06 -10.66 0.66
C ARG A 100 -1.56 -11.34 1.93
N PHE A 101 -2.87 -11.27 2.19
CA PHE A 101 -3.49 -11.80 3.41
C PHE A 101 -3.97 -13.24 3.20
N ASP A 102 -4.33 -13.57 1.96
CA ASP A 102 -4.73 -14.92 1.56
C ASP A 102 -4.00 -15.29 0.25
N PRO A 103 -2.83 -15.95 0.34
CA PRO A 103 -2.06 -16.38 -0.83
C PRO A 103 -2.82 -17.37 -1.73
N ASP A 104 -3.75 -18.12 -1.15
CA ASP A 104 -4.54 -19.17 -1.80
C ASP A 104 -5.84 -18.63 -2.42
N TRP A 105 -6.05 -17.31 -2.36
CA TRP A 105 -7.21 -16.67 -2.94
C TRP A 105 -7.43 -17.10 -4.39
N PRO A 106 -8.62 -17.61 -4.76
CA PRO A 106 -8.83 -18.28 -6.02
C PRO A 106 -8.53 -17.34 -7.18
N ASP A 107 -7.56 -17.74 -8.01
CA ASP A 107 -6.91 -16.92 -9.02
C ASP A 107 -7.81 -16.61 -10.25
N GLY A 108 -9.13 -16.80 -10.15
CA GLY A 108 -10.11 -16.48 -11.18
C GLY A 108 -9.91 -17.21 -12.52
N ARG A 109 -8.85 -18.00 -12.68
CA ARG A 109 -8.69 -18.98 -13.76
C ARG A 109 -9.59 -20.16 -13.42
N ARG A 110 -10.90 -19.94 -13.39
CA ARG A 110 -11.82 -21.02 -13.76
C ARG A 110 -11.52 -21.24 -15.23
N GLY A 111 -10.76 -22.29 -15.51
CA GLY A 111 -10.70 -22.84 -16.84
C GLY A 111 -12.14 -23.03 -17.32
N ALA A 112 -12.33 -22.74 -18.60
CA ALA A 112 -13.30 -23.46 -19.39
C ALA A 112 -12.97 -24.96 -19.29
N SER A 113 -13.38 -25.62 -18.21
CA SER A 113 -13.47 -27.07 -18.17
C SER A 113 -14.92 -27.41 -18.48
N LYS A 114 -15.10 -27.86 -19.72
CA LYS A 114 -16.25 -28.62 -20.21
C LYS A 114 -16.70 -29.63 -19.16
N GLU A 115 -18.01 -29.63 -18.93
CA GLU A 115 -18.85 -30.79 -18.62
C GLU A 115 -18.20 -31.92 -17.81
N HIS A 116 -18.50 -31.98 -16.52
CA HIS A 116 -19.05 -33.22 -15.96
C HIS A 116 -20.08 -32.92 -14.87
N ARG A 117 -21.22 -33.58 -15.08
CA ARG A 117 -22.46 -33.61 -14.30
C ARG A 117 -22.20 -34.28 -12.94
N GLY A 118 -22.64 -33.67 -11.84
CA GLY A 118 -22.69 -34.36 -10.54
C GLY A 118 -22.77 -33.44 -9.32
N HIS A 119 -24.00 -33.21 -8.87
CA HIS A 119 -24.43 -32.97 -7.47
C HIS A 119 -23.78 -31.88 -6.59
N GLU A 120 -24.58 -30.82 -6.41
CA GLU A 120 -24.95 -30.08 -5.18
C GLU A 120 -23.90 -29.48 -4.21
N ASP A 121 -24.22 -28.22 -3.87
CA ASP A 121 -23.75 -27.41 -2.74
C ASP A 121 -22.31 -26.90 -2.71
N ASP A 122 -21.85 -26.39 -3.86
CA ASP A 122 -20.74 -25.45 -3.88
C ASP A 122 -21.20 -24.04 -3.54
N GLY A 123 -20.86 -23.62 -2.31
CA GLY A 123 -20.87 -22.24 -1.83
C GLY A 123 -20.11 -21.29 -2.75
N LYS A 124 -20.76 -20.87 -3.83
CA LYS A 124 -20.32 -19.78 -4.71
C LYS A 124 -20.38 -18.50 -3.89
N MET A 125 -19.24 -18.08 -3.34
CA MET A 125 -19.00 -16.68 -2.99
C MET A 125 -19.12 -15.85 -4.27
N THR A 126 -20.34 -15.41 -4.56
CA THR A 126 -20.63 -14.42 -5.60
C THR A 126 -19.93 -13.11 -5.21
N LEU A 127 -19.69 -12.21 -6.17
CA LEU A 127 -19.14 -10.86 -5.93
C LEU A 127 -19.82 -10.12 -4.75
N THR A 128 -21.08 -10.47 -4.48
CA THR A 128 -21.91 -10.05 -3.35
C THR A 128 -21.33 -10.44 -1.99
N ALA A 129 -20.72 -11.61 -1.85
CA ALA A 129 -20.21 -12.13 -0.57
C ALA A 129 -18.84 -11.53 -0.22
N ALA A 130 -17.97 -11.30 -1.21
CA ALA A 130 -16.73 -10.56 -1.00
C ALA A 130 -17.00 -9.09 -0.65
N ALA A 131 -17.97 -8.45 -1.33
CA ALA A 131 -18.42 -7.10 -0.98
C ALA A 131 -19.05 -7.03 0.43
N ARG A 132 -19.80 -8.06 0.82
CA ARG A 132 -20.41 -8.17 2.16
C ARG A 132 -19.37 -8.40 3.26
N ALA A 133 -18.36 -9.23 3.03
CA ALA A 133 -17.25 -9.45 3.97
C ALA A 133 -16.44 -8.16 4.21
N LEU A 134 -16.24 -7.34 3.18
CA LEU A 134 -15.57 -6.04 3.30
C LEU A 134 -16.41 -4.99 4.08
N VAL A 135 -17.74 -5.08 4.00
CA VAL A 135 -18.67 -4.25 4.79
C VAL A 135 -18.76 -4.75 6.25
N GLU A 136 -18.81 -6.06 6.47
CA GLU A 136 -18.87 -6.69 7.79
C GLU A 136 -17.56 -6.50 8.59
N MET A 137 -16.42 -6.45 7.90
CA MET A 137 -15.13 -6.08 8.51
C MET A 137 -14.96 -4.56 8.76
N GLY A 138 -15.98 -3.74 8.47
CA GLY A 138 -15.96 -2.29 8.72
C GLY A 138 -15.01 -1.50 7.81
N LEU A 139 -14.48 -2.12 6.74
CA LEU A 139 -13.51 -1.50 5.82
C LEU A 139 -14.19 -0.64 4.75
N VAL A 140 -15.50 -0.82 4.55
CA VAL A 140 -16.31 -0.06 3.59
C VAL A 140 -17.60 0.41 4.26
N VAL A 141 -17.73 1.73 4.44
CA VAL A 141 -19.02 2.33 4.80
C VAL A 141 -19.94 2.21 3.59
N ARG A 142 -21.08 1.50 3.75
CA ARG A 142 -22.14 1.47 2.73
C ARG A 142 -22.51 2.91 2.39
N ARG A 143 -22.23 3.36 1.17
CA ARG A 143 -22.91 4.54 0.64
C ARG A 143 -24.40 4.18 0.51
N PRO A 144 -25.32 4.99 1.05
CA PRO A 144 -26.74 4.80 0.78
C PRO A 144 -26.95 4.84 -0.74
N ARG A 145 -27.79 3.93 -1.24
CA ARG A 145 -28.17 3.95 -2.65
C ARG A 145 -28.95 5.24 -2.92
N PRO A 146 -28.79 5.87 -4.11
CA PRO A 146 -29.69 6.94 -4.51
C PRO A 146 -31.12 6.35 -4.55
N GLY A 147 -31.99 6.79 -3.65
CA GLY A 147 -33.37 6.32 -3.52
C GLY A 147 -33.73 5.57 -2.22
N GLU A 148 -32.76 5.22 -1.37
CA GLU A 148 -33.02 4.65 -0.03
C GLU A 148 -32.89 5.75 1.02
N GLY A 149 -33.86 6.66 1.12
CA GLY A 149 -33.86 7.68 2.17
C GLY A 149 -34.57 8.99 1.83
N GLU A 150 -35.76 8.96 1.25
CA GLU A 150 -36.72 10.06 1.38
C GLU A 150 -38.10 9.42 1.38
N ALA A 151 -38.64 9.21 2.60
CA ALA A 151 -40.07 9.06 2.73
C ALA A 151 -40.71 10.32 2.13
N PRO A 152 -41.74 10.19 1.27
CA PRO A 152 -42.44 11.36 0.78
C PRO A 152 -42.90 12.16 2.00
N PRO A 153 -42.70 13.50 2.05
CA PRO A 153 -43.30 14.30 3.09
C PRO A 153 -44.80 14.03 3.04
N GLU A 154 -45.37 13.60 4.17
CA GLU A 154 -46.81 13.58 4.37
C GLU A 154 -47.31 14.97 3.99
N THR A 155 -48.06 15.04 2.90
CA THR A 155 -48.77 16.25 2.52
C THR A 155 -49.86 16.46 3.54
N ASP A 156 -49.51 17.15 4.63
CA ASP A 156 -50.48 17.83 5.47
C ASP A 156 -51.20 18.84 4.56
N ALA A 157 -52.46 18.55 4.29
CA ALA A 157 -53.40 19.49 3.67
C ALA A 157 -53.66 20.63 4.67
N GLY A 158 -52.67 21.50 4.83
CA GLY A 158 -52.77 22.78 5.51
C GLY A 158 -53.33 23.82 4.55
N ASP A 159 -54.44 24.44 4.95
CA ASP A 159 -55.16 25.49 4.25
C ASP A 159 -54.27 26.50 3.51
N CYS A 160 -54.57 26.75 2.23
CA CYS A 160 -54.04 27.84 1.43
C CYS A 160 -54.64 29.18 1.93
N PRO A 161 -53.90 30.08 2.60
CA PRO A 161 -54.45 31.35 3.06
C PRO A 161 -54.61 32.38 1.92
N LEU A 162 -54.35 32.00 0.67
CA LEU A 162 -54.32 32.91 -0.49
C LEU A 162 -55.24 32.50 -1.64
N CYS A 163 -55.93 31.35 -1.55
CA CYS A 163 -56.73 30.84 -2.65
C CYS A 163 -57.99 30.13 -2.14
N GLY A 164 -58.93 30.91 -1.62
CA GLY A 164 -60.27 30.42 -1.36
C GLY A 164 -60.91 29.87 -2.64
N ARG A 165 -61.06 28.54 -2.69
CA ARG A 165 -61.73 27.73 -3.73
C ARG A 165 -60.98 27.59 -5.06
N CYS A 166 -60.69 26.34 -5.42
CA CYS A 166 -61.03 25.81 -6.73
C CYS A 166 -61.60 24.40 -6.55
N ALA A 167 -62.73 24.16 -7.22
CA ALA A 167 -63.50 22.93 -7.25
C ALA A 167 -62.85 21.86 -8.15
#